data_AF-A0A1I1JWQ0-F1
#
_entry.id   AF-A0A1I1JWQ0-F1
#
_cell.length_a   1.000
_cell.length_b   1.000
_cell.length_c   1.000
_cell.angle_alpha   90.00
_cell.angle_beta   90.00
_cell.angle_gamma   90.00
#
_symmetry.space_group_name_H-M   'P 1'
#
loop_
_entity.id
_entity.type
_entity.pdbx_description
1 polymer ?
#
loop_
_entity_poly.entity_id
_entity_poly.type
_entity_poly.pdbx_seq_one_letter_code
_entity_poly.pdbx_strand_id
1 'polypeptide(L)'
;MKKILPIIFLGSAITACSSTDSFEENAVSKTDIMTPIYLRGNFNTWEAQPEYQLKKINKDILQTKVKFSTAGETYEFKIADKNWSQGLNCGYMSEELDQFIESGIPVQANCNSIYNYFSFTPYESGWYQVSINFRQKTKPLVTINQVFE
;
A
#
# COMPACT_ATOMS: atom_id res chain seq x y z
N MET A 1 -27.81 -79.40 -17.33
CA MET A 1 -29.02 -78.91 -18.03
C MET A 1 -28.76 -77.50 -18.52
N LYS A 2 -28.84 -77.31 -19.84
CA LYS A 2 -28.76 -76.02 -20.55
C LYS A 2 -29.84 -75.06 -20.05
N LYS A 3 -29.48 -73.82 -19.74
CA LYS A 3 -30.32 -72.66 -20.00
C LYS A 3 -29.43 -71.55 -20.55
N ILE A 4 -29.65 -71.29 -21.84
CA ILE A 4 -29.02 -70.24 -22.64
C ILE A 4 -30.09 -69.15 -22.81
N LEU A 5 -29.62 -67.91 -23.00
CA LEU A 5 -30.27 -66.69 -23.53
C LEU A 5 -30.93 -65.73 -22.51
N PRO A 6 -31.01 -64.40 -22.77
CA PRO A 6 -30.45 -63.61 -23.89
C PRO A 6 -29.70 -62.31 -23.48
N ILE A 7 -29.14 -61.71 -24.53
CA ILE A 7 -28.34 -60.47 -24.65
C ILE A 7 -29.12 -59.22 -24.22
N ILE A 8 -28.45 -58.31 -23.51
CA ILE A 8 -28.76 -56.87 -23.53
C ILE A 8 -27.45 -56.12 -23.77
N PHE A 9 -27.26 -55.70 -25.01
CA PHE A 9 -26.28 -54.72 -25.41
C PHE A 9 -26.88 -53.35 -25.08
N LEU A 10 -26.41 -52.71 -24.00
CA LEU A 10 -26.81 -51.34 -23.67
C LEU A 10 -25.56 -50.47 -23.75
N GLY A 11 -25.44 -49.76 -24.86
CA GLY A 11 -24.41 -48.75 -25.06
C GLY A 11 -24.62 -47.60 -24.07
N SER A 12 -23.63 -47.35 -23.23
CA SER A 12 -23.54 -46.10 -22.50
C SER A 12 -22.73 -45.12 -23.33
N ALA A 13 -23.43 -44.13 -23.88
CA ALA A 13 -22.86 -42.98 -24.53
C ALA A 13 -21.96 -42.21 -23.55
N ILE A 14 -20.82 -41.76 -24.07
CA ILE A 14 -19.86 -40.89 -23.40
C ILE A 14 -20.47 -39.48 -23.42
N THR A 15 -20.82 -38.94 -22.26
CA THR A 15 -21.09 -37.50 -22.10
C THR A 15 -20.14 -36.96 -21.05
N ALA A 16 -18.92 -36.67 -21.51
CA ALA A 16 -18.01 -35.79 -20.79
C ALA A 16 -18.58 -34.37 -20.88
N CYS A 17 -19.29 -33.92 -19.85
CA CYS A 17 -19.51 -32.49 -19.65
C CYS A 17 -18.20 -31.88 -19.15
N SER A 18 -17.26 -31.63 -20.06
CA SER A 18 -16.20 -30.66 -19.80
C SER A 18 -16.81 -29.30 -20.11
N SER A 19 -17.38 -28.65 -19.11
CA SER A 19 -17.69 -27.23 -19.20
C SER A 19 -16.37 -26.50 -19.32
N THR A 20 -15.92 -26.23 -20.54
CA THR A 20 -15.00 -25.13 -20.78
C THR A 20 -15.80 -23.88 -20.50
N ASP A 21 -15.72 -23.38 -19.27
CA ASP A 21 -16.07 -21.99 -18.98
C ASP A 21 -15.23 -21.14 -19.93
N SER A 22 -15.89 -20.70 -20.99
CA SER A 22 -15.46 -19.60 -21.82
C SER A 22 -15.45 -18.38 -20.90
N PHE A 23 -14.33 -18.16 -20.23
CA PHE A 23 -14.03 -16.86 -19.65
C PHE A 23 -14.08 -15.88 -20.81
N GLU A 24 -15.13 -15.07 -20.83
CA GLU A 24 -15.18 -13.85 -21.60
C GLU A 24 -13.94 -13.04 -21.21
N GLU A 25 -12.95 -13.07 -22.09
CA GLU A 25 -11.83 -12.16 -22.11
C GLU A 25 -12.40 -10.78 -22.46
N ASN A 26 -13.09 -10.17 -21.50
CA ASN A 26 -13.36 -8.74 -21.50
C ASN A 26 -12.01 -8.05 -21.33
N ALA A 27 -11.41 -7.76 -22.48
CA ALA A 27 -10.30 -6.86 -22.62
C ALA A 27 -10.65 -5.48 -22.02
N VAL A 28 -9.62 -4.83 -21.48
CA VAL A 28 -9.57 -3.49 -20.86
C VAL A 28 -10.03 -3.51 -19.40
N SER A 29 -9.17 -3.35 -18.39
CA SER A 29 -8.06 -2.40 -18.29
C SER A 29 -6.94 -2.94 -17.40
N LYS A 30 -5.75 -3.12 -17.98
CA LYS A 30 -4.48 -3.20 -17.25
C LYS A 30 -4.09 -1.80 -16.76
N THR A 31 -4.95 -1.21 -15.94
CA THR A 31 -4.69 0.09 -15.32
C THR A 31 -5.32 0.14 -13.93
N ASP A 32 -4.69 -0.55 -12.98
CA ASP A 32 -4.70 -0.03 -11.62
C ASP A 32 -3.83 1.25 -11.66
N ILE A 33 -4.40 2.39 -12.11
CA ILE A 33 -3.84 3.70 -11.74
C ILE A 33 -4.07 3.78 -10.23
N MET A 34 -3.15 3.22 -9.44
CA MET A 34 -3.09 3.51 -8.02
C MET A 34 -2.78 5.01 -7.92
N THR A 35 -3.73 5.78 -7.40
CA THR A 35 -3.56 7.23 -7.21
C THR A 35 -2.20 7.49 -6.54
N PRO A 36 -1.30 8.26 -7.19
CA PRO A 36 0.00 8.56 -6.62
C PRO A 36 -0.14 9.21 -5.24
N ILE A 37 0.58 8.68 -4.26
CA ILE A 37 0.75 9.29 -2.93
C ILE A 37 2.19 9.71 -2.75
N TYR A 38 2.38 10.77 -1.98
CA TYR A 38 3.64 11.49 -1.82
C TYR A 38 3.93 11.69 -0.36
N LEU A 39 5.21 11.74 -0.01
CA LEU A 39 5.63 12.34 1.24
C LEU A 39 5.58 13.85 1.07
N ARG A 40 4.78 14.52 1.90
CA ARG A 40 4.52 15.97 1.82
C ARG A 40 4.78 16.56 3.19
N GLY A 41 5.62 17.58 3.29
CA GLY A 41 6.00 18.16 4.58
C GLY A 41 6.57 19.55 4.45
N ASN A 42 6.97 20.13 5.57
CA ASN A 42 7.59 21.45 5.59
C ASN A 42 8.85 21.54 4.70
N PHE A 43 9.62 20.45 4.61
CA PHE A 43 10.83 20.34 3.77
C PHE A 43 10.58 20.44 2.25
N ASN A 44 9.32 20.32 1.80
CA ASN A 44 8.95 20.51 0.39
C ASN A 44 7.73 21.43 0.22
N THR A 45 7.49 22.32 1.20
CA THR A 45 6.36 23.26 1.19
C THR A 45 5.00 22.54 0.98
N TRP A 46 4.88 21.31 1.48
CA TRP A 46 3.71 20.46 1.38
C TRP A 46 3.29 20.12 -0.06
N GLU A 47 4.18 20.22 -1.04
CA GLU A 47 3.87 19.91 -2.43
C GLU A 47 3.94 18.40 -2.74
N ALA A 48 3.16 17.96 -3.74
CA ALA A 48 3.19 16.59 -4.25
C ALA A 48 4.28 16.43 -5.33
N GLN A 49 5.54 16.59 -4.93
CA GLN A 49 6.67 16.62 -5.87
C GLN A 49 7.10 15.19 -6.29
N PRO A 50 7.42 14.93 -7.57
CA PRO A 50 7.72 13.59 -8.09
C PRO A 50 8.82 12.81 -7.35
N GLU A 51 9.85 13.50 -6.85
CA GLU A 51 10.96 12.95 -6.07
C GLU A 51 10.51 12.33 -4.75
N TYR A 52 9.40 12.79 -4.18
CA TYR A 52 8.82 12.29 -2.94
C TYR A 52 7.64 11.34 -3.17
N GLN A 53 7.37 10.94 -4.41
CA GLN A 53 6.31 9.97 -4.69
C GLN A 53 6.68 8.60 -4.12
N LEU A 54 5.80 8.03 -3.31
CA LEU A 54 6.02 6.68 -2.79
C LEU A 54 5.90 5.64 -3.90
N LYS A 55 6.82 4.69 -3.88
CA LYS A 55 6.88 3.55 -4.80
C LYS A 55 6.46 2.29 -4.09
N LYS A 56 5.73 1.43 -4.80
CA LYS A 56 5.28 0.13 -4.29
C LYS A 56 6.46 -0.82 -4.22
N ILE A 57 6.72 -1.35 -3.02
CA ILE A 57 7.79 -2.35 -2.77
C ILE A 57 7.22 -3.76 -2.80
N ASN A 58 6.00 -3.92 -2.28
CA ASN A 58 5.22 -5.16 -2.38
C ASN A 58 3.72 -4.84 -2.32
N LYS A 59 2.87 -5.85 -2.16
CA LYS A 59 1.41 -5.67 -2.14
C LYS A 59 0.89 -4.73 -1.04
N ASP A 60 1.60 -4.63 0.09
CA ASP A 60 1.15 -3.88 1.27
C ASP A 60 2.00 -2.64 1.55
N ILE A 61 3.25 -2.57 1.06
CA ILE A 61 4.23 -1.55 1.46
C ILE A 61 4.57 -0.60 0.32
N LEU A 62 4.46 0.70 0.61
CA LEU A 62 4.91 1.80 -0.22
C LEU A 62 6.02 2.58 0.50
N GLN A 63 7.05 3.03 -0.23
CA GLN A 63 8.20 3.73 0.35
C GLN A 63 8.71 4.87 -0.53
N THR A 64 9.31 5.88 0.09
CA THR A 64 10.15 6.87 -0.60
C THR A 64 11.36 7.21 0.27
N LYS A 65 12.32 7.94 -0.31
CA LYS A 65 13.46 8.51 0.41
C LYS A 65 13.30 10.04 0.53
N VAL A 66 13.80 10.58 1.62
CA VAL A 66 13.90 12.02 1.88
C VAL A 66 15.25 12.33 2.51
N LYS A 67 15.85 13.47 2.18
CA LYS A 67 17.07 13.94 2.81
C LYS A 67 16.70 15.03 3.82
N PHE A 68 16.94 14.77 5.10
CA PHE A 68 16.82 15.79 6.14
C PHE A 68 18.17 16.48 6.32
N SER A 69 18.20 17.80 6.15
CA SER A 69 19.44 18.57 6.06
C SER A 69 19.99 18.99 7.42
N THR A 70 19.15 19.07 8.44
CA THR A 70 19.51 19.59 9.77
C THR A 70 19.20 18.54 10.83
N ALA A 71 20.24 18.06 11.52
CA ALA A 71 20.06 17.25 12.72
C ALA A 71 19.38 18.06 13.83
N GLY A 72 18.48 17.44 14.59
CA GLY A 72 17.77 18.08 15.70
C GLY A 72 16.64 19.05 15.29
N GLU A 73 16.46 19.35 13.99
CA GLU A 73 15.30 20.08 13.49
C GLU A 73 14.08 19.17 13.43
N THR A 74 12.92 19.63 13.91
CA THR A 74 11.67 18.87 13.77
C THR A 74 11.05 19.12 12.40
N TYR A 75 10.89 18.06 11.62
CA TYR A 75 10.18 18.07 10.35
C TYR A 75 8.76 17.56 10.54
N GLU A 76 7.80 18.29 9.99
CA GLU A 76 6.39 17.90 9.95
C GLU A 76 6.02 17.37 8.57
N PHE A 77 5.24 16.29 8.52
CA PHE A 77 4.83 15.68 7.25
C PHE A 77 3.53 14.87 7.32
N LYS A 78 3.03 14.53 6.13
CA LYS A 78 1.97 13.56 5.85
C LYS A 78 2.35 12.68 4.67
N ILE A 79 1.63 11.58 4.52
CA ILE A 79 1.66 10.76 3.31
C ILE A 79 0.31 10.93 2.63
N ALA A 80 0.28 11.64 1.51
CA ALA A 80 -0.98 11.98 0.87
C ALA A 80 -0.91 12.05 -0.66
N ASP A 81 -2.05 11.85 -1.32
CA ASP A 81 -2.19 12.19 -2.73
C ASP A 81 -2.16 13.71 -2.95
N LYS A 82 -2.08 14.13 -4.22
CA LYS A 82 -2.01 15.56 -4.60
C LYS A 82 -3.23 16.34 -4.13
N ASN A 83 -4.40 15.73 -4.12
CA ASN A 83 -5.68 16.38 -3.87
C ASN A 83 -6.12 16.35 -2.39
N TRP A 84 -5.30 15.76 -1.50
CA TRP A 84 -5.67 15.57 -0.08
C TRP A 84 -6.96 14.76 0.09
N SER A 85 -7.19 13.79 -0.79
CA SER A 85 -8.39 12.98 -0.86
C SER A 85 -8.60 12.19 0.43
N GLN A 86 -9.87 12.08 0.86
CA GLN A 86 -10.26 11.16 1.93
C GLN A 86 -9.84 9.72 1.56
N GLY A 87 -9.27 8.99 2.51
CA GLY A 87 -8.69 7.67 2.32
C GLY A 87 -7.25 7.68 1.79
N LEU A 88 -6.74 8.82 1.31
CA LEU A 88 -5.38 9.00 0.82
C LEU A 88 -4.71 10.23 1.44
N ASN A 89 -5.12 10.63 2.65
CA ASN A 89 -4.56 11.75 3.39
C ASN A 89 -4.11 11.29 4.79
N CYS A 90 -2.97 10.60 4.84
CA CYS A 90 -2.49 9.90 6.02
C CYS A 90 -1.67 10.80 6.95
N GLY A 91 -2.18 10.94 8.16
CA GLY A 91 -1.58 11.64 9.30
C GLY A 91 -1.63 10.74 10.54
N TYR A 92 -1.14 11.22 11.68
CA TYR A 92 -1.14 10.41 12.91
C TYR A 92 -2.57 10.00 13.31
N MET A 93 -2.69 8.81 13.92
CA MET A 93 -3.96 8.31 14.44
C MET A 93 -4.26 8.87 15.84
N SER A 94 -3.28 8.84 16.74
CA SER A 94 -3.32 9.40 18.08
C SER A 94 -2.23 10.45 18.26
N GLU A 95 -2.57 11.61 18.82
CA GLU A 95 -1.57 12.66 19.10
C GLU A 95 -0.53 12.18 20.13
N GLU A 96 -0.99 11.48 21.16
CA GLU A 96 -0.12 10.99 22.25
C GLU A 96 0.84 9.88 21.79
N LEU A 97 0.38 8.98 20.90
CA LEU A 97 1.10 7.75 20.57
C LEU A 97 1.77 7.77 19.20
N ASP A 98 1.25 8.55 18.26
CA ASP A 98 1.60 8.42 16.84
C ASP A 98 2.12 9.73 16.23
N GLN A 99 2.00 10.88 16.90
CA GLN A 99 2.47 12.15 16.35
C GLN A 99 3.99 12.16 16.18
N PHE A 100 4.74 11.78 17.21
CA PHE A 100 6.20 11.78 17.19
C PHE A 100 6.72 10.41 16.77
N ILE A 101 7.39 10.36 15.61
CA ILE A 101 7.99 9.13 15.10
C ILE A 101 9.43 9.03 15.60
N GLU A 102 9.75 7.91 16.23
CA GLU A 102 11.14 7.53 16.51
C GLU A 102 11.68 6.64 15.36
N SER A 103 12.95 6.82 15.01
CA SER A 103 13.56 6.04 13.93
C SER A 103 13.48 4.54 14.22
N GLY A 104 12.93 3.76 13.27
CA GLY A 104 12.72 2.32 13.37
C GLY A 104 11.44 1.90 14.10
N ILE A 105 10.74 2.82 14.78
CA ILE A 105 9.53 2.50 15.53
C ILE A 105 8.29 2.80 14.68
N PRO A 106 7.43 1.81 14.39
CA PRO A 106 6.22 2.04 13.61
C PRO A 106 5.13 2.74 14.44
N VAL A 107 4.46 3.72 13.84
CA VAL A 107 3.28 4.41 14.40
C VAL A 107 2.03 4.19 13.53
N GLN A 108 0.84 4.36 14.09
CA GLN A 108 -0.43 4.21 13.37
C GLN A 108 -0.82 5.51 12.65
N ALA A 109 -1.41 5.34 11.47
CA ALA A 109 -1.92 6.45 10.66
C ALA A 109 -3.43 6.38 10.46
N ASN A 110 -4.05 7.56 10.35
CA ASN A 110 -5.41 7.76 9.86
C ASN A 110 -5.36 8.41 8.46
N CYS A 111 -5.78 7.68 7.42
CA CYS A 111 -5.78 8.18 6.04
C CYS A 111 -6.97 9.07 5.66
N ASN A 112 -7.81 9.43 6.63
CA ASN A 112 -8.84 10.46 6.52
C ASN A 112 -8.49 11.75 7.28
N SER A 113 -7.26 11.85 7.79
CA SER A 113 -6.83 13.00 8.59
C SER A 113 -6.81 14.30 7.78
N ILE A 114 -7.10 15.44 8.43
CA ILE A 114 -6.99 16.77 7.80
C ILE A 114 -5.71 17.46 8.28
N TYR A 115 -5.60 17.75 9.58
CA TYR A 115 -4.51 18.55 10.15
C TYR A 115 -3.52 17.77 11.03
N ASN A 116 -3.61 16.44 11.07
CA ASN A 116 -2.76 15.61 11.91
C ASN A 116 -1.42 15.35 11.22
N TYR A 117 -0.40 16.15 11.50
CA TYR A 117 0.94 16.02 10.93
C TYR A 117 1.84 15.14 11.80
N PHE A 118 2.52 14.17 11.20
CA PHE A 118 3.60 13.47 11.87
C PHE A 118 4.77 14.42 12.10
N SER A 119 5.48 14.23 13.20
CA SER A 119 6.69 14.94 13.57
C SER A 119 7.86 13.96 13.63
N PHE A 120 8.98 14.32 13.02
CA PHE A 120 10.22 13.56 13.07
C PHE A 120 11.40 14.48 13.29
N THR A 121 12.25 14.15 14.27
CA THR A 121 13.49 14.88 14.56
C THR A 121 14.68 13.95 14.32
N PRO A 122 15.40 14.07 13.19
CA PRO A 122 16.54 13.24 12.89
C PRO A 122 17.68 13.51 13.89
N TYR A 123 18.32 12.45 14.39
CA TYR A 123 19.53 12.57 15.19
C TYR A 123 20.73 13.03 14.34
N GLU A 124 20.77 12.62 13.08
CA GLU A 124 21.80 12.98 12.10
C GLU A 124 21.17 13.50 10.81
N SER A 125 21.79 14.48 10.16
CA SER A 125 21.40 14.83 8.80
C SER A 125 21.77 13.72 7.84
N GLY A 126 20.96 13.52 6.80
CA GLY A 126 21.17 12.43 5.86
C GLY A 126 19.89 11.93 5.23
N TRP A 127 20.00 10.75 4.60
CA TRP A 127 18.90 10.10 3.92
C TRP A 127 18.11 9.23 4.88
N TYR A 128 16.79 9.31 4.73
CA TYR A 128 15.84 8.51 5.48
C TYR A 128 14.84 7.87 4.53
N GLN A 129 14.50 6.63 4.80
CA GLN A 129 13.44 5.91 4.11
C GLN A 129 12.15 6.03 4.93
N VAL A 130 11.13 6.63 4.33
CA VAL A 130 9.78 6.67 4.90
C VAL A 130 8.95 5.59 4.24
N SER A 131 8.26 4.80 5.07
CA SER A 131 7.43 3.67 4.64
C SER A 131 6.03 3.80 5.18
N ILE A 132 5.04 3.34 4.42
CA ILE A 132 3.68 3.09 4.90
C ILE A 132 3.26 1.67 4.55
N ASN A 133 2.71 0.95 5.52
CA ASN A 133 2.29 -0.44 5.41
C ASN A 133 0.77 -0.57 5.57
N PHE A 134 0.10 -0.92 4.48
CA PHE A 134 -1.36 -1.05 4.37
C PHE A 134 -1.89 -2.46 4.67
N ARG A 135 -1.11 -3.34 5.30
CA ARG A 135 -1.59 -4.68 5.73
C ARG A 135 -2.86 -4.56 6.59
N GLN A 136 -2.92 -3.56 7.47
CA GLN A 136 -4.14 -3.15 8.17
C GLN A 136 -4.65 -1.85 7.53
N LYS A 137 -5.57 -1.96 6.55
CA LYS A 137 -6.00 -0.82 5.73
C LYS A 137 -6.57 0.36 6.51
N THR A 138 -7.25 0.11 7.63
CA THR A 138 -7.87 1.14 8.47
C THR A 138 -6.91 1.77 9.46
N LYS A 139 -5.75 1.15 9.70
CA LYS A 139 -4.69 1.59 10.61
C LYS A 139 -3.31 1.27 10.03
N PRO A 140 -2.94 1.86 8.88
CA PRO A 140 -1.65 1.61 8.28
C PRO A 140 -0.53 2.05 9.22
N LEU A 141 0.62 1.39 9.10
CA LEU A 141 1.78 1.69 9.92
C LEU A 141 2.77 2.54 9.14
N VAL A 142 3.22 3.65 9.72
CA VAL A 142 4.26 4.51 9.17
C VAL A 142 5.56 4.27 9.91
N THR A 143 6.68 4.22 9.20
CA THR A 143 8.01 4.06 9.81
C THR A 143 9.02 4.90 9.05
N ILE A 144 9.97 5.47 9.78
CA ILE A 144 11.12 6.19 9.25
C ILE A 144 12.39 5.45 9.68
N ASN A 145 13.34 5.23 8.77
CA ASN A 145 14.64 4.66 9.10
C ASN A 145 15.73 5.45 8.39
N GLN A 146 16.83 5.76 9.08
CA GLN A 146 18.03 6.28 8.41
C GLN A 146 18.55 5.24 7.41
N VAL A 147 18.97 5.69 6.25
CA VAL A 147 19.58 4.86 5.21
C VAL A 147 20.83 5.55 4.68
N PHE A 148 21.82 4.75 4.30
CA PHE A 148 23.01 5.24 3.61
C PHE A 148 22.80 5.11 2.09
N GLU A 149 23.34 6.05 1.32
CA GLU A 149 23.45 5.92 -0.13
C GLU A 149 24.60 5.00 -0.52
#